data_AF-A0A352XV43-F1
#
_entry.id   AF-A0A352XV43-F1
#
_cell.length_a   1.000
_cell.length_b   1.000
_cell.length_c   1.000
_cell.angle_alpha   90.00
_cell.angle_beta   90.00
_cell.angle_gamma   90.00
#
_symmetry.space_group_name_H-M   'P 1'
#
loop_
_entity.id
_entity.type
_entity.pdbx_description
1 polymer ?
#
loop_
_entity_poly.entity_id
_entity_poly.type
_entity_poly.pdbx_seq_one_letter_code
_entity_poly.pdbx_strand_id
1 'polypeptide(L)' 'DSAHARIYPGPILFGDGQDLTPVTAEIRDVNGDGKPDLIIHIQDQQLVFINDGTQFRPLRSGEHVNI' A
#
# COMPACT_ATOMS: atom_id res chain seq x y z
N ASP A 1 19.99 -4.13 4.87
CA ASP A 1 20.72 -4.39 3.61
C ASP A 1 19.87 -3.90 2.45
N SER A 2 20.36 -2.93 1.69
CA SER A 2 19.64 -2.34 0.55
C SER A 2 19.50 -3.31 -0.63
N ALA A 3 20.24 -4.41 -0.66
CA ALA A 3 20.09 -5.43 -1.70
C ALA A 3 18.70 -6.11 -1.69
N HIS A 4 17.95 -5.99 -0.58
CA HIS A 4 16.60 -6.54 -0.42
C HIS A 4 15.49 -5.50 -0.56
N ALA A 5 15.82 -4.26 -0.96
CA ALA A 5 14.82 -3.22 -1.18
C ALA A 5 13.88 -3.62 -2.32
N ARG A 6 12.59 -3.33 -2.16
CA ARG A 6 11.54 -3.61 -3.16
C ARG A 6 10.84 -2.31 -3.55
N ILE A 7 10.44 -2.22 -4.81
CA ILE A 7 9.67 -1.10 -5.37
C ILE A 7 8.24 -1.60 -5.60
N TYR A 8 7.28 -0.87 -5.06
CA TYR A 8 5.85 -1.10 -5.30
C TYR A 8 5.32 0.06 -6.15
N PRO A 9 4.86 -0.20 -7.39
CA PRO A 9 4.34 0.86 -8.24
C PRO A 9 3.01 1.37 -7.70
N GLY A 10 2.92 2.69 -7.53
CA GLY A 10 1.67 3.41 -7.24
C GLY A 10 0.94 3.83 -8.52
N PRO A 11 -0.22 4.49 -8.38
CA PRO A 11 -0.94 5.06 -9.51
C PRO A 11 -0.14 6.20 -10.16
N ILE A 12 -0.41 6.42 -11.44
CA ILE A 12 0.04 7.63 -12.14
C ILE A 12 -0.93 8.76 -11.77
N LEU A 13 -0.41 9.86 -11.25
CA LEU A 13 -1.15 11.07 -10.98
C LEU A 13 -1.08 12.03 -12.18
N PHE A 14 -2.20 12.64 -12.55
CA PHE A 14 -2.30 13.55 -13.69
C PHE A 14 -2.75 14.94 -13.26
N GLY A 15 -2.18 15.98 -13.86
CA GLY A 15 -2.51 17.39 -13.61
C GLY A 15 -1.36 18.19 -13.01
N ASP A 16 -1.59 19.50 -12.87
CA ASP A 16 -0.60 20.42 -12.30
C ASP A 16 -0.44 20.20 -10.79
N GLY A 17 0.80 20.28 -10.29
CA GLY A 17 1.13 20.17 -8.87
C GLY A 17 1.04 18.76 -8.27
N GLN A 18 0.80 17.73 -9.09
CA GLN A 18 0.69 16.35 -8.60
C GLN A 18 2.01 15.78 -8.05
N ASP A 19 3.14 16.35 -8.47
CA ASP A 19 4.49 16.06 -7.95
C ASP A 19 4.65 16.42 -6.47
N LEU A 20 3.80 17.32 -5.94
CA LEU A 20 3.75 17.71 -4.54
C LEU A 20 2.68 16.94 -3.74
N THR A 21 2.01 15.96 -4.35
CA THR A 21 1.00 15.15 -3.65
C THR A 21 1.66 14.39 -2.50
N PRO A 22 1.22 14.60 -1.25
CA PRO A 22 1.76 13.85 -0.13
C PRO A 22 1.38 12.38 -0.27
N VAL A 23 2.37 11.50 -0.06
CA VAL A 23 2.18 10.06 0.05
C VAL A 23 2.57 9.68 1.47
N THR A 24 1.61 9.12 2.21
CA THR A 24 1.84 8.63 3.58
C THR A 24 1.54 7.14 3.66
N ALA A 25 2.13 6.48 4.67
CA ALA A 25 2.00 5.06 4.86
C ALA A 25 1.57 4.75 6.30
N GLU A 26 0.66 3.80 6.44
CA GLU A 26 0.25 3.18 7.70
C GLU A 26 0.58 1.68 7.66
N ILE A 27 0.96 1.13 8.81
CA ILE A 27 1.21 -0.31 9.00
C ILE A 27 0.20 -0.85 10.01
N ARG A 28 -0.68 -1.74 9.57
CA ARG A 28 -1.76 -2.31 10.38
C ARG A 28 -2.20 -3.64 9.78
N ASP A 29 -2.51 -4.63 10.61
CA ASP A 29 -3.18 -5.86 10.17
C ASP A 29 -4.64 -5.54 9.82
N VAL A 30 -5.00 -5.65 8.54
CA VAL A 30 -6.34 -5.32 8.05
C VAL A 30 -7.13 -6.55 7.62
N ASN A 31 -6.49 -7.72 7.55
CA ASN A 31 -7.12 -8.97 7.12
C ASN A 31 -7.30 -9.99 8.28
N GLY A 32 -6.74 -9.71 9.45
CA GLY A 32 -6.86 -10.51 10.67
C GLY A 32 -5.96 -11.74 10.72
N ASP A 33 -4.90 -11.81 9.91
CA ASP A 33 -3.98 -12.96 9.87
C ASP A 33 -2.81 -12.85 10.86
N GLY A 34 -2.73 -11.76 11.60
CA GLY A 34 -1.68 -11.48 12.59
C GLY A 34 -0.39 -10.95 11.98
N LYS A 35 -0.34 -10.69 10.67
CA LYS A 35 0.77 -10.04 9.99
C LYS A 35 0.40 -8.58 9.69
N PRO A 36 1.32 -7.62 9.91
CA PRO A 36 1.04 -6.24 9.56
C PRO A 36 1.03 -6.06 8.03
N ASP A 37 -0.04 -5.45 7.52
CA ASP A 37 -0.18 -5.03 6.13
C ASP A 37 0.28 -3.57 5.96
N LEU A 38 0.42 -3.13 4.70
CA LEU A 38 0.81 -1.77 4.35
C LEU A 38 -0.37 -1.04 3.68
N ILE A 39 -0.77 0.10 4.24
CA ILE A 39 -1.75 1.01 3.63
C ILE A 39 -1.01 2.25 3.15
N ILE A 40 -1.18 2.60 1.88
CA ILE A 40 -0.65 3.85 1.30
C ILE A 40 -1.81 4.81 1.08
N HIS A 41 -1.69 6.02 1.61
CA HIS A 41 -2.63 7.11 1.39
C HIS A 41 -2.05 8.09 0.37
N ILE A 42 -2.82 8.34 -0.68
CA ILE A 42 -2.47 9.28 -1.75
C ILE A 42 -3.74 9.98 -2.21
N GLN A 43 -3.82 11.30 -2.02
CA GLN A 43 -5.06 12.06 -2.20
C GLN A 43 -6.22 11.42 -1.41
N ASP A 44 -7.36 11.16 -2.07
CA ASP A 44 -8.54 10.49 -1.52
C ASP A 44 -8.50 8.96 -1.71
N GLN A 45 -7.36 8.40 -2.14
CA GLN A 45 -7.20 6.97 -2.40
C GLN A 45 -6.40 6.28 -1.30
N GLN A 46 -6.83 5.06 -0.97
CA GLN A 46 -6.08 4.12 -0.15
C GLN A 46 -5.71 2.90 -0.99
N LEU A 47 -4.42 2.58 -1.03
CA LEU A 47 -3.90 1.36 -1.63
C LEU A 47 -3.50 0.41 -0.50
N VAL A 48 -4.11 -0.75 -0.45
CA VAL A 48 -3.79 -1.79 0.52
C VAL A 48 -2.86 -2.81 -0.11
N PHE A 49 -1.74 -3.08 0.55
CA PHE A 49 -0.85 -4.17 0.23
C PHE A 49 -0.83 -5.20 1.36
N ILE A 50 -1.31 -6.40 1.05
CA ILE A 50 -1.37 -7.54 1.97
C ILE A 50 0.01 -8.16 2.14
N ASN A 51 0.41 -8.41 3.38
CA ASN A 51 1.61 -9.13 3.72
C ASN A 51 1.37 -10.65 3.65
N ASP A 52 1.86 -11.31 2.60
CA ASP A 52 1.71 -12.76 2.44
C ASP A 52 2.73 -13.59 3.24
N GLY A 53 3.53 -12.93 4.09
CA GLY A 53 4.63 -13.53 4.86
C GLY A 53 5.96 -13.56 4.13
N THR A 54 6.00 -13.20 2.84
CA THR A 54 7.24 -13.08 2.05
C THR A 54 7.41 -11.70 1.43
N GLN A 55 6.30 -11.04 1.11
CA GLN A 55 6.26 -9.73 0.48
C GLN A 55 4.91 -9.03 0.72
N PHE A 56 4.87 -7.75 0.39
CA PHE A 56 3.62 -7.01 0.25
C PHE A 56 3.09 -7.19 -1.17
N ARG A 57 1.84 -7.57 -1.34
CA ARG A 57 1.17 -7.68 -2.64
C ARG A 57 -0.08 -6.81 -2.65
N PRO A 58 -0.49 -6.23 -3.79
CA PRO A 58 -1.76 -5.50 -3.84
C PRO A 58 -2.93 -6.36 -3.36
N LEU A 59 -3.86 -5.74 -2.63
CA LEU A 59 -5.17 -6.31 -2.32
C LEU A 59 -5.85 -6.75 -3.62
N ARG A 60 -6.34 -7.99 -3.67
CA ARG A 60 -6.97 -8.53 -4.87
C ARG A 60 -8.48 -8.34 -4.83
N SER A 61 -9.09 -8.28 -6.02
CA SER A 61 -10.55 -8.26 -6.13
C SER A 61 -11.16 -9.47 -5.41
N GLY A 62 -12.17 -9.22 -4.57
CA GLY A 62 -12.85 -10.24 -3.77
C GLY A 62 -12.22 -10.51 -2.39
N GLU A 63 -11.07 -9.92 -2.07
CA GLU A 63 -10.51 -9.97 -0.71
C GLU A 63 -11.15 -8.87 0.16
N HIS A 64 -11.54 -9.24 1.39
CA HIS A 64 -12.14 -8.31 2.35
C HIS A 64 -11.07 -7.84 3.35
N VAL A 65 -11.10 -6.55 3.66
CA VAL A 65 -10.21 -5.91 4.64
C VAL A 65 -11.02 -4.93 5.48
N ASN A 66 -10.57 -4.70 6.71
CA ASN A 66 -11.15 -3.71 7.61
C ASN A 66 -10.25 -2.47 7.63
N ILE A 67 -10.70 -1.38 6.98
CA ILE A 67 -9.93 -0.14 6.84
C ILE A 67 -10.57 1.01 7.61
#